data_AF-A0A9P6V6G6-F1
#
_entry.id   AF-A0A9P6V6G6-F1
#
_cell.length_a   1.000
_cell.length_b   1.000
_cell.length_c   1.000
_cell.angle_alpha   90.00
_cell.angle_beta   90.00
_cell.angle_gamma   90.00
#
_symmetry.space_group_name_H-M   'P 1'
#
loop_
_entity.id
_entity.type
_entity.pdbx_description
1 polymer ?
#
loop_
_entity_poly.entity_id
_entity_poly.type
_entity_poly.pdbx_seq_one_letter_code
_entity_poly.pdbx_strand_id
1 'polypeptide(L)'
;MSAPLPLLSNPCITAASSTSVYLMGIPGGLGGHLQVFSVALNALDALVAVPVGKEQVTNTWAVDAKLACFSYGAITAQQYSSILLVQVGKTQTHVSNLHSSGVFDYPVPIPEATLKSTKLLTQVGAFSTFAWFTGFTTNLDTPWKGMRFLSSNVSAYITDGASYPATGTGDTHEAVSLSAPITLDMQGITLSPKAIPLTMGSVSYILDEVRIEKQ
;
A
#
# COMPACT_ATOMS: atom_id res chain seq x y z
N MET A 1 20.37 21.21 -6.28
CA MET A 1 21.14 20.84 -7.50
C MET A 1 20.27 19.94 -8.34
N SER A 2 20.06 20.29 -9.60
CA SER A 2 19.36 19.47 -10.60
C SER A 2 20.35 18.54 -11.30
N ALA A 3 19.94 17.32 -11.61
CA ALA A 3 20.72 16.38 -12.40
C ALA A 3 19.87 15.78 -13.54
N PRO A 4 20.51 15.24 -14.59
CA PRO A 4 19.83 14.35 -15.54
C PRO A 4 19.11 13.22 -14.80
N LEU A 5 18.04 12.69 -15.40
CA LEU A 5 17.30 11.56 -14.83
C LEU A 5 18.25 10.39 -14.50
N PRO A 6 18.26 9.93 -13.24
CA PRO A 6 19.13 8.83 -12.82
C PRO A 6 18.65 7.51 -13.42
N LEU A 7 19.59 6.60 -13.70
CA LEU A 7 19.29 5.23 -14.06
C LEU A 7 18.93 4.43 -12.80
N LEU A 8 17.65 4.08 -12.69
CA LEU A 8 17.10 3.31 -11.58
C LEU A 8 16.59 1.96 -12.07
N SER A 9 16.80 0.90 -11.30
CA SER A 9 16.25 -0.43 -11.56
C SER A 9 14.81 -0.52 -11.09
N ASN A 10 13.91 -0.99 -11.97
CA ASN A 10 12.47 -1.16 -11.73
C ASN A 10 11.83 0.00 -10.92
N PRO A 11 12.00 1.26 -11.37
CA PRO A 11 11.52 2.39 -10.60
C PRO A 11 9.99 2.38 -10.51
N CYS A 12 9.48 2.98 -9.44
CA CYS A 12 8.07 3.32 -9.32
C CYS A 12 7.91 4.85 -9.44
N ILE A 13 6.71 5.27 -9.83
CA ILE A 13 6.33 6.68 -9.94
C ILE A 13 5.04 6.91 -9.16
N THR A 14 4.93 8.03 -8.46
CA THR A 14 3.68 8.44 -7.79
C THR A 14 3.55 9.95 -7.79
N ALA A 15 2.34 10.45 -7.61
CA ALA A 15 2.08 11.88 -7.56
C ALA A 15 2.74 12.51 -6.32
N ALA A 16 3.47 13.61 -6.52
CA ALA A 16 4.00 14.44 -5.45
C ALA A 16 3.12 15.67 -5.23
N SER A 17 2.68 16.29 -6.33
CA SER A 17 1.77 17.43 -6.37
C SER A 17 0.98 17.42 -7.69
N SER A 18 0.25 18.49 -7.98
CA SER A 18 -0.40 18.67 -9.29
C SER A 18 0.59 18.94 -10.44
N THR A 19 1.84 19.31 -10.14
CA THR A 19 2.85 19.68 -11.14
C THR A 19 4.15 18.89 -11.01
N SER A 20 4.19 17.89 -10.12
CA SER A 20 5.38 17.05 -9.92
C SER A 20 5.03 15.63 -9.52
N VAL A 21 5.96 14.73 -9.82
CA VAL A 21 5.93 13.31 -9.45
C VAL A 21 7.17 12.96 -8.65
N TYR A 22 7.04 11.98 -7.77
CA TYR A 22 8.20 11.30 -7.20
C TYR A 22 8.56 10.10 -8.08
N LEU A 23 9.83 10.03 -8.45
CA LEU A 23 10.47 8.88 -9.08
C LEU A 23 11.36 8.22 -8.03
N MET A 24 11.10 6.95 -7.74
CA MET A 24 11.84 6.21 -6.72
C MET A 24 12.35 4.89 -7.28
N GLY A 25 13.52 4.48 -6.81
CA GLY A 25 14.12 3.24 -7.26
C GLY A 25 15.46 2.96 -6.64
N ILE A 26 16.02 1.81 -7.02
CA ILE A 26 17.32 1.34 -6.56
C ILE A 26 18.32 1.65 -7.67
N PRO A 27 19.41 2.39 -7.40
CA PRO A 27 20.44 2.62 -8.41
C PRO A 27 21.06 1.28 -8.87
N GLY A 28 21.37 1.19 -10.15
CA GLY A 28 21.95 -0.03 -10.73
C GLY A 28 23.22 -0.48 -9.98
N GLY A 29 23.23 -1.74 -9.54
CA GLY A 29 24.37 -2.34 -8.82
C GLY A 29 24.52 -1.95 -7.35
N LEU A 30 23.63 -1.11 -6.80
CA LEU A 30 23.70 -0.65 -5.41
C LEU A 30 22.56 -1.23 -4.56
N GLY A 31 22.61 -2.54 -4.31
CA GLY A 31 21.67 -3.19 -3.41
C GLY A 31 21.71 -2.59 -2.00
N GLY A 32 20.54 -2.50 -1.35
CA GLY A 32 20.37 -1.84 -0.06
C GLY A 32 20.22 -0.32 -0.12
N HIS A 33 20.33 0.28 -1.31
CA HIS A 33 20.16 1.72 -1.51
C HIS A 33 18.86 2.03 -2.24
N LEU A 34 18.06 2.91 -1.66
CA LEU A 34 16.86 3.45 -2.28
C LEU A 34 17.01 4.96 -2.42
N GLN A 35 16.61 5.50 -3.57
CA GLN A 35 16.68 6.93 -3.86
C GLN A 35 15.33 7.46 -4.32
N VAL A 36 15.07 8.72 -3.97
CA VAL A 36 13.85 9.46 -4.32
C VAL A 36 14.23 10.74 -5.02
N PHE A 37 13.59 10.99 -6.15
CA PHE A 37 13.71 12.22 -6.91
C PHE A 37 12.34 12.84 -7.11
N SER A 38 12.25 14.15 -7.02
CA SER A 38 11.11 14.93 -7.52
C SER A 38 11.39 15.32 -8.96
N VAL A 39 10.43 15.07 -9.84
CA VAL A 39 10.49 15.42 -11.25
C VAL A 39 9.34 16.35 -11.56
N ALA A 40 9.66 17.56 -12.04
CA ALA A 40 8.65 18.54 -12.42
C ALA A 40 8.03 18.17 -13.78
N LEU A 41 6.71 18.31 -13.90
CA LEU A 41 5.94 17.97 -15.11
C LEU A 41 5.77 19.16 -16.06
N ASN A 42 6.32 20.32 -15.73
CA ASN A 42 6.18 21.55 -16.52
C ASN A 42 7.16 21.63 -17.71
N ALA A 43 8.14 20.72 -17.80
CA ALA A 43 9.12 20.69 -18.88
C ALA A 43 9.44 19.24 -19.30
N LEU A 44 8.52 18.61 -20.04
CA LEU A 44 8.65 17.20 -20.45
C LEU A 44 9.83 16.96 -21.41
N ASP A 45 10.24 17.97 -22.16
CA ASP A 45 11.37 17.88 -23.10
C ASP A 45 12.75 17.95 -22.41
N ALA A 46 12.78 18.38 -21.14
CA ALA A 46 13.99 18.54 -20.34
C ALA A 46 13.72 18.13 -18.89
N LEU A 47 13.35 16.86 -18.69
CA LEU A 47 13.04 16.34 -17.36
C LEU A 47 14.27 16.45 -16.45
N VAL A 48 14.10 17.27 -15.42
CA VAL A 48 15.09 17.47 -14.38
C VAL A 48 14.67 16.74 -13.12
N ALA A 49 15.55 15.88 -12.61
CA ALA A 49 15.38 15.20 -11.34
C ALA A 49 16.05 16.00 -10.22
N VAL A 50 15.30 16.28 -9.15
CA VAL A 50 15.81 16.89 -7.92
C VAL A 50 15.83 15.83 -6.83
N PRO A 51 17.00 15.50 -6.23
CA PRO A 51 17.06 14.56 -5.12
C PRO A 51 16.20 15.04 -3.94
N VAL A 52 15.37 14.14 -3.42
CA VAL A 52 14.47 14.40 -2.28
C VAL A 52 14.95 13.66 -1.04
N GLY A 53 15.30 12.38 -1.21
CA GLY A 53 15.59 11.49 -0.12
C GLY A 53 16.42 10.29 -0.55
N LYS A 54 17.05 9.65 0.41
CA LYS A 54 17.76 8.38 0.22
C LYS A 54 17.65 7.54 1.48
N GLU A 55 17.57 6.24 1.31
CA GLU A 55 17.59 5.26 2.39
C GLU A 55 18.70 4.25 2.11
N GLN A 56 19.41 3.82 3.15
CA GLN A 56 20.47 2.83 3.05
C GLN A 56 20.31 1.78 4.15
N VAL A 57 19.63 0.69 3.80
CA VAL A 57 19.45 -0.47 4.68
C VAL A 57 19.94 -1.71 3.96
N THR A 58 21.09 -2.21 4.42
CA THR A 58 21.73 -3.40 3.87
C THR A 58 20.76 -4.59 3.85
N ASN A 59 20.78 -5.38 2.77
CA ASN A 59 19.95 -6.57 2.57
C ASN A 59 18.44 -6.37 2.49
N THR A 60 17.93 -5.14 2.55
CA THR A 60 16.48 -4.88 2.43
C THR A 60 16.09 -4.65 0.97
N TRP A 61 16.73 -3.67 0.32
CA TRP A 61 16.36 -3.23 -1.02
C TRP A 61 17.12 -4.03 -2.09
N ALA A 62 16.44 -4.89 -2.83
CA ALA A 62 17.08 -5.76 -3.82
C ALA A 62 17.06 -5.11 -5.22
N VAL A 63 18.23 -5.06 -5.88
CA VAL A 63 18.45 -4.33 -7.16
C VAL A 63 17.41 -4.65 -8.23
N ASP A 64 16.98 -5.92 -8.34
CA ASP A 64 16.04 -6.36 -9.37
C ASP A 64 14.59 -6.50 -8.87
N ALA A 65 14.30 -6.05 -7.66
CA ALA A 65 12.96 -6.17 -7.12
C ALA A 65 11.98 -5.22 -7.80
N LYS A 66 10.72 -5.67 -7.93
CA LYS A 66 9.63 -4.85 -8.46
C LYS A 66 9.19 -3.89 -7.37
N LEU A 67 9.14 -2.59 -7.68
CA LEU A 67 8.61 -1.58 -6.75
C LEU A 67 7.18 -1.18 -7.15
N ALA A 68 6.38 -0.85 -6.14
CA ALA A 68 5.10 -0.20 -6.28
C ALA A 68 5.00 0.94 -5.27
N CYS A 69 4.41 2.05 -5.71
CA CYS A 69 4.38 3.28 -4.94
C CYS A 69 2.99 3.88 -4.99
N PHE A 70 2.49 4.25 -3.82
CA PHE A 70 1.12 4.70 -3.67
C PHE A 70 1.12 5.98 -2.87
N SER A 71 0.66 7.05 -3.48
CA SER A 71 0.33 8.26 -2.72
C SER A 71 -0.91 7.96 -1.88
N TYR A 72 -0.88 8.40 -0.63
CA TYR A 72 -2.06 8.41 0.22
C TYR A 72 -2.17 9.76 0.92
N GLY A 73 -3.41 10.15 1.24
CA GLY A 73 -3.67 11.42 1.93
C GLY A 73 -2.96 11.47 3.27
N ALA A 74 -2.41 12.63 3.63
CA ALA A 74 -1.74 12.84 4.91
C ALA A 74 -2.65 12.38 6.05
N ILE A 75 -2.11 11.52 6.90
CA ILE A 75 -2.89 10.89 7.96
C ILE A 75 -3.23 11.89 9.10
N THR A 76 -2.54 13.03 9.15
CA THR A 76 -2.83 14.13 10.08
C THR A 76 -2.94 15.45 9.32
N ALA A 77 -3.76 16.35 9.84
CA ALA A 77 -4.22 17.58 9.18
C ALA A 77 -3.12 18.62 8.88
N GLN A 78 -1.85 18.34 9.13
CA GLN A 78 -0.82 19.37 9.05
C GLN A 78 0.37 19.03 8.15
N GLN A 79 0.91 17.82 8.10
CA GLN A 79 2.16 17.65 7.35
C GLN A 79 2.31 16.25 6.76
N TYR A 80 2.78 16.27 5.51
CA TYR A 80 3.35 15.18 4.72
C TYR A 80 2.34 14.37 3.90
N SER A 81 2.31 14.67 2.59
CA SER A 81 1.93 13.68 1.58
C SER A 81 2.87 12.48 1.76
N SER A 82 2.35 11.39 2.28
CA SER A 82 3.14 10.19 2.52
C SER A 82 2.92 9.21 1.38
N ILE A 83 3.99 8.49 1.08
CA ILE A 83 4.00 7.53 0.00
C ILE A 83 4.31 6.17 0.60
N LEU A 84 3.44 5.22 0.34
CA LEU A 84 3.70 3.84 0.68
C LEU A 84 4.53 3.24 -0.45
N LEU A 85 5.76 2.86 -0.13
CA LEU A 85 6.62 2.07 -1.01
C LEU A 85 6.49 0.59 -0.65
N VAL A 86 6.26 -0.22 -1.66
CA VAL A 86 6.20 -1.68 -1.56
C VAL A 86 7.24 -2.27 -2.51
N GLN A 87 8.22 -2.99 -1.97
CA GLN A 87 9.14 -3.81 -2.74
C GLN A 87 8.67 -5.26 -2.72
N VAL A 88 8.38 -5.81 -3.89
CA VAL A 88 8.11 -7.24 -4.07
C VAL A 88 9.41 -7.93 -4.45
N GLY A 89 10.07 -8.52 -3.45
CA GLY A 89 11.25 -9.37 -3.64
C GLY A 89 10.87 -10.80 -4.03
N LYS A 90 11.87 -11.66 -4.27
CA LYS A 90 11.64 -13.09 -4.53
C LYS A 90 11.27 -13.87 -3.26
N THR A 91 11.89 -13.48 -2.14
CA THR A 91 11.79 -14.19 -0.85
C THR A 91 11.02 -13.40 0.20
N GLN A 92 11.03 -12.06 0.11
CA GLN A 92 10.37 -11.18 1.08
C GLN A 92 9.81 -9.94 0.38
N THR A 93 8.65 -9.51 0.84
CA THR A 93 8.09 -8.20 0.50
C THR A 93 8.51 -7.22 1.60
N HIS A 94 8.98 -6.03 1.23
CA HIS A 94 9.30 -4.97 2.19
C HIS A 94 8.40 -3.76 1.95
N VAL A 95 8.00 -3.10 3.02
CA VAL A 95 7.22 -1.87 2.95
C VAL A 95 7.84 -0.77 3.79
N SER A 96 7.78 0.46 3.30
CA SER A 96 8.26 1.65 4.01
C SER A 96 7.42 2.84 3.59
N ASN A 97 7.20 3.78 4.51
CA ASN A 97 6.63 5.08 4.14
C ASN A 97 7.74 6.06 3.84
N LEU A 98 7.59 6.82 2.76
CA LEU A 98 8.34 8.03 2.50
C LEU A 98 7.51 9.22 2.99
N HIS A 99 8.07 10.01 3.87
CA HIS A 99 7.51 11.29 4.31
C HIS A 99 7.87 12.38 3.32
N SER A 100 7.08 13.46 3.24
CA SER A 100 7.37 14.54 2.29
C SER A 100 8.63 15.35 2.66
N SER A 101 9.24 15.10 3.82
CA SER A 101 10.59 15.56 4.18
C SER A 101 11.70 14.82 3.44
N GLY A 102 11.38 13.73 2.72
CA GLY A 102 12.35 12.85 2.08
C GLY A 102 12.91 11.75 2.99
N VAL A 103 12.44 11.67 4.23
CA VAL A 103 12.84 10.64 5.19
C VAL A 103 11.97 9.39 5.02
N PHE A 104 12.59 8.22 5.08
CA PHE A 104 11.89 6.95 5.09
C PHE A 104 11.67 6.43 6.51
N ASP A 105 10.55 5.75 6.73
CA ASP A 105 10.40 4.85 7.86
C ASP A 105 11.30 3.63 7.69
N TYR A 106 11.74 3.03 8.80
CA TYR A 106 12.49 1.78 8.75
C TYR A 106 11.68 0.70 8.02
N PRO A 107 12.25 0.03 7.00
CA PRO A 107 11.49 -0.92 6.18
C PRO A 107 11.01 -2.11 7.00
N VAL A 108 9.73 -2.45 6.89
CA VAL A 108 9.11 -3.58 7.57
C VAL A 108 9.02 -4.75 6.59
N PRO A 109 9.65 -5.90 6.89
CA PRO A 109 9.44 -7.11 6.10
C PRO A 109 8.04 -7.66 6.37
N ILE A 110 7.38 -8.12 5.31
CA ILE A 110 6.17 -8.93 5.39
C ILE A 110 6.61 -10.39 5.23
N PRO A 111 6.64 -11.17 6.33
CA PRO A 111 7.09 -12.55 6.30
C PRO A 111 6.14 -13.41 5.46
N GLU A 112 6.68 -14.44 4.81
CA GLU A 112 5.94 -15.57 4.20
C GLU A 112 4.92 -15.23 3.10
N ALA A 113 4.80 -13.96 2.74
CA ALA A 113 3.91 -13.43 1.72
C ALA A 113 4.73 -12.69 0.66
N THR A 114 5.35 -13.47 -0.24
CA THR A 114 5.75 -12.89 -1.52
C THR A 114 4.47 -12.49 -2.25
N LEU A 115 4.28 -11.19 -2.46
CA LEU A 115 3.18 -10.73 -3.29
C LEU A 115 3.37 -11.31 -4.70
N LYS A 116 2.30 -11.83 -5.30
CA LYS A 116 2.36 -12.45 -6.63
C LYS A 116 2.82 -11.46 -7.69
N SER A 117 2.44 -10.20 -7.54
CA SER A 117 2.87 -9.11 -8.41
C SER A 117 2.57 -7.77 -7.76
N THR A 118 3.38 -6.76 -8.07
CA THR A 118 3.04 -5.35 -7.82
C THR A 118 1.75 -4.93 -8.53
N LYS A 119 1.40 -5.58 -9.64
CA LYS A 119 0.15 -5.32 -10.38
C LYS A 119 -1.12 -5.82 -9.67
N LEU A 120 -0.95 -6.67 -8.67
CA LEU A 120 -2.03 -7.27 -7.90
C LEU A 120 -2.17 -6.62 -6.52
N LEU A 121 -1.71 -5.37 -6.40
CA LEU A 121 -1.99 -4.50 -5.28
C LEU A 121 -3.22 -3.67 -5.65
N THR A 122 -4.34 -3.86 -4.93
CA THR A 122 -5.66 -3.39 -5.39
C THR A 122 -6.14 -2.15 -4.69
N GLN A 123 -5.75 -1.92 -3.43
CA GLN A 123 -6.19 -0.78 -2.64
C GLN A 123 -5.07 -0.32 -1.73
N VAL A 124 -4.90 1.00 -1.63
CA VAL A 124 -4.06 1.64 -0.62
C VAL A 124 -4.89 2.74 0.03
N GLY A 125 -4.79 2.86 1.34
CA GLY A 125 -5.47 3.89 2.08
C GLY A 125 -4.71 4.29 3.32
N ALA A 126 -5.28 5.28 4.00
CA ALA A 126 -4.77 5.81 5.23
C ALA A 126 -5.93 6.08 6.19
N PHE A 127 -5.73 5.78 7.46
CA PHE A 127 -6.65 6.12 8.53
C PHE A 127 -5.81 6.36 9.78
N SER A 128 -5.89 7.51 10.44
CA SER A 128 -5.44 7.61 11.84
C SER A 128 -3.99 7.17 12.10
N THR A 129 -2.92 7.92 12.09
CA THR A 129 -1.51 7.41 12.09
C THR A 129 -1.11 6.19 11.19
N PHE A 130 -2.00 5.51 10.43
CA PHE A 130 -1.66 4.29 9.68
C PHE A 130 -1.93 4.38 8.17
N ALA A 131 -1.06 3.72 7.40
CA ALA A 131 -1.26 3.40 5.99
C ALA A 131 -1.51 1.89 5.84
N TRP A 132 -2.40 1.51 4.94
CA TRP A 132 -2.76 0.12 4.66
C TRP A 132 -2.82 -0.15 3.17
N PHE A 133 -2.61 -1.41 2.78
CA PHE A 133 -2.80 -1.85 1.41
C PHE A 133 -3.31 -3.30 1.36
N THR A 134 -3.99 -3.67 0.27
CA THR A 134 -4.41 -5.04 -0.02
C THR A 134 -3.63 -5.60 -1.20
N GLY A 135 -3.18 -6.85 -1.08
CA GLY A 135 -2.41 -7.53 -2.12
C GLY A 135 -2.69 -9.03 -2.18
N PHE A 136 -2.51 -9.62 -3.36
CA PHE A 136 -2.58 -11.07 -3.55
C PHE A 136 -1.22 -11.72 -3.32
N THR A 137 -1.17 -12.75 -2.48
CA THR A 137 0.02 -13.53 -2.16
C THR A 137 0.12 -14.78 -3.05
N THR A 138 1.31 -15.35 -3.17
CA THR A 138 1.50 -16.67 -3.82
C THR A 138 1.37 -17.85 -2.87
N ASN A 139 1.34 -17.58 -1.56
CA ASN A 139 1.23 -18.61 -0.54
C ASN A 139 -0.25 -18.97 -0.33
N LEU A 140 -0.62 -20.21 -0.65
CA LEU A 140 -1.97 -20.74 -0.44
C LEU A 140 -2.15 -21.30 0.98
N ASP A 141 -1.04 -21.60 1.66
CA ASP A 141 -1.02 -22.27 2.97
C ASP A 141 -1.09 -21.29 4.14
N THR A 142 -0.99 -19.99 3.87
CA THR A 142 -1.22 -18.94 4.87
C THR A 142 -2.18 -17.90 4.30
N PRO A 143 -3.43 -17.81 4.79
CA PRO A 143 -4.38 -16.80 4.35
C PRO A 143 -4.00 -15.42 4.91
N TRP A 144 -2.92 -14.83 4.40
CA TRP A 144 -2.63 -13.43 4.66
C TRP A 144 -3.51 -12.55 3.78
N LYS A 145 -4.61 -12.07 4.37
CA LYS A 145 -5.36 -10.91 3.90
C LYS A 145 -5.07 -9.77 4.87
N GLY A 146 -4.06 -8.95 4.59
CA GLY A 146 -3.53 -7.99 5.55
C GLY A 146 -4.46 -6.79 5.80
N MET A 147 -4.86 -6.60 7.06
CA MET A 147 -5.19 -5.30 7.66
C MET A 147 -4.54 -5.27 9.05
N ARG A 148 -3.69 -4.29 9.33
CA ARG A 148 -3.05 -4.11 10.65
C ARG A 148 -3.70 -2.92 11.35
N PHE A 149 -4.39 -3.17 12.46
CA PHE A 149 -4.91 -2.15 13.37
C PHE A 149 -4.05 -2.12 14.62
N LEU A 150 -3.59 -0.94 15.02
CA LEU A 150 -2.95 -0.72 16.31
C LEU A 150 -3.59 0.52 16.95
N SER A 151 -4.69 0.32 17.66
CA SER A 151 -5.07 1.22 18.75
C SER A 151 -4.21 0.86 19.95
N SER A 152 -3.94 1.81 20.86
CA SER A 152 -3.17 1.55 22.09
C SER A 152 -3.77 0.47 22.98
N ASN A 153 -4.97 -0.05 22.66
CA ASN A 153 -5.62 -1.21 23.26
C ASN A 153 -6.23 -2.21 22.23
N VAL A 154 -5.69 -2.35 21.01
CA VAL A 154 -6.18 -3.37 20.06
C VAL A 154 -5.04 -4.28 19.57
N SER A 155 -5.02 -5.51 20.08
CA SER A 155 -4.27 -6.64 19.54
C SER A 155 -5.13 -7.35 18.48
N ALA A 156 -4.89 -7.06 17.20
CA ALA A 156 -5.52 -7.80 16.11
C ALA A 156 -4.59 -8.96 15.67
N TYR A 157 -4.88 -10.17 16.15
CA TYR A 157 -4.43 -11.41 15.52
C TYR A 157 -5.53 -11.88 14.57
N ILE A 158 -5.18 -12.11 13.31
CA ILE A 158 -6.03 -12.88 12.40
C ILE A 158 -5.72 -14.35 12.68
N THR A 159 -6.50 -14.99 13.54
CA THR A 159 -6.43 -16.43 13.75
C THR A 159 -7.37 -17.14 12.78
N ASP A 160 -6.85 -18.15 12.12
CA ASP A 160 -7.59 -18.96 11.16
C ASP A 160 -8.48 -19.96 11.93
N GLY A 161 -9.79 -19.93 11.68
CA GLY A 161 -10.67 -21.08 11.84
C GLY A 161 -11.01 -21.65 13.23
N ALA A 162 -10.62 -21.04 14.36
CA ALA A 162 -11.09 -21.51 15.66
C ALA A 162 -12.42 -20.82 16.04
N SER A 163 -13.53 -21.55 15.99
CA SER A 163 -14.79 -21.16 16.66
C SER A 163 -14.52 -21.02 18.16
N TYR A 164 -14.23 -19.80 18.63
CA TYR A 164 -14.18 -19.52 20.06
C TYR A 164 -15.62 -19.41 20.58
N PRO A 165 -16.07 -20.27 21.51
CA PRO A 165 -17.32 -20.03 22.20
C PRO A 165 -17.13 -18.74 23.02
N ALA A 166 -18.00 -17.75 22.75
CA ALA A 166 -18.08 -16.50 23.49
C ALA A 166 -18.60 -16.77 24.92
N THR A 167 -17.77 -17.39 25.75
CA THR A 167 -17.98 -17.57 27.18
C THR A 167 -16.65 -17.41 27.89
N GLY A 168 -16.13 -16.19 27.90
CA GLY A 168 -14.91 -15.82 28.60
C GLY A 168 -15.03 -14.39 29.09
N THR A 169 -15.47 -14.23 30.34
CA THR A 169 -15.44 -12.97 31.08
C THR A 169 -13.98 -12.54 31.30
N GLY A 170 -13.52 -11.47 30.65
CA GLY A 170 -12.27 -10.83 31.06
C GLY A 170 -11.55 -9.97 30.02
N ASP A 171 -11.67 -10.26 28.72
CA ASP A 171 -10.98 -9.48 27.70
C ASP A 171 -11.95 -8.58 26.93
N THR A 172 -11.79 -7.27 27.11
CA THR A 172 -12.46 -6.26 26.29
C THR A 172 -11.77 -6.21 24.92
N HIS A 173 -12.01 -7.21 24.08
CA HIS A 173 -11.73 -7.10 22.66
C HIS A 173 -12.77 -6.18 22.03
N GLU A 174 -12.35 -4.99 21.61
CA GLU A 174 -13.19 -4.09 20.83
C GLU A 174 -13.49 -4.73 19.48
N ALA A 175 -14.66 -5.36 19.39
CA ALA A 175 -15.20 -5.83 18.13
C ALA A 175 -15.44 -4.62 17.21
N VAL A 176 -15.04 -4.73 15.95
CA VAL A 176 -15.48 -3.79 14.92
C VAL A 176 -16.99 -3.95 14.79
N SER A 177 -17.75 -3.04 15.41
CA SER A 177 -19.19 -3.00 15.26
C SER A 177 -19.49 -2.46 13.86
N LEU A 178 -19.89 -3.34 12.97
CA LEU A 178 -20.55 -2.93 11.74
C LEU A 178 -21.83 -2.18 12.15
N SER A 179 -22.14 -1.10 11.45
CA SER A 179 -23.43 -0.42 11.61
C SER A 179 -24.56 -1.40 11.29
N ALA A 180 -25.78 -1.09 11.77
CA ALA A 180 -26.97 -1.80 11.32
C ALA A 180 -26.97 -1.87 9.78
N PRO A 181 -27.27 -3.03 9.17
CA PRO A 181 -27.40 -3.15 7.73
C PRO A 181 -28.35 -2.09 7.20
N ILE A 182 -27.91 -1.32 6.21
CA ILE A 182 -28.79 -0.42 5.46
C ILE A 182 -29.23 -1.13 4.19
N THR A 183 -30.54 -1.09 3.91
CA THR A 183 -31.06 -1.54 2.62
C THR A 183 -30.71 -0.48 1.58
N LEU A 184 -29.89 -0.84 0.61
CA LEU A 184 -29.59 0.01 -0.54
C LEU A 184 -30.51 -0.39 -1.70
N ASP A 185 -31.20 0.58 -2.31
CA ASP A 185 -31.93 0.32 -3.55
C ASP A 185 -30.92 0.20 -4.69
N MET A 186 -30.76 -1.03 -5.20
CA MET A 186 -29.86 -1.35 -6.31
C MET A 186 -30.64 -1.68 -7.59
N GLN A 187 -31.87 -1.18 -7.73
CA GLN A 187 -32.63 -1.35 -8.97
C GLN A 187 -31.83 -0.91 -10.19
N GLY A 188 -31.72 -1.81 -11.17
CA GLY A 188 -30.97 -1.58 -12.41
C GLY A 188 -29.50 -1.98 -12.37
N ILE A 189 -28.95 -2.36 -11.21
CA ILE A 189 -27.57 -2.87 -11.09
C ILE A 189 -27.61 -4.40 -11.03
N THR A 190 -27.02 -5.05 -12.04
CA THR A 190 -26.81 -6.52 -12.02
C THR A 190 -25.39 -6.78 -11.54
N LEU A 191 -25.25 -7.33 -10.34
CA LEU A 191 -23.95 -7.72 -9.79
C LEU A 191 -23.56 -9.12 -10.23
N SER A 192 -22.27 -9.36 -10.46
CA SER A 192 -21.78 -10.72 -10.66
C SER A 192 -21.87 -11.54 -9.37
N PRO A 193 -21.91 -12.88 -9.43
CA PRO A 193 -21.84 -13.75 -8.25
C PRO A 193 -20.54 -13.58 -7.42
N LYS A 194 -19.56 -12.82 -7.92
CA LYS A 194 -18.28 -12.55 -7.25
C LYS A 194 -18.19 -11.15 -6.67
N ALA A 195 -19.27 -10.36 -6.66
CA ALA A 195 -19.26 -9.03 -6.08
C ALA A 195 -18.89 -9.08 -4.58
N ILE A 196 -18.05 -8.14 -4.15
CA ILE A 196 -17.55 -8.06 -2.77
C ILE A 196 -17.99 -6.71 -2.17
N PRO A 197 -18.79 -6.72 -1.08
CA PRO A 197 -19.11 -5.49 -0.36
C PRO A 197 -17.91 -5.04 0.49
N LEU A 198 -17.64 -3.74 0.50
CA LEU A 198 -16.60 -3.12 1.31
C LEU A 198 -17.13 -1.82 1.94
N THR A 199 -17.02 -1.67 3.25
CA THR A 199 -17.34 -0.40 3.93
C THR A 199 -16.06 0.28 4.38
N MET A 200 -15.85 1.54 3.98
CA MET A 200 -14.73 2.37 4.42
C MET A 200 -15.29 3.64 5.08
N GLY A 201 -15.24 3.70 6.42
CA GLY A 201 -15.82 4.80 7.19
C GLY A 201 -17.36 4.82 7.07
N SER A 202 -17.90 5.96 6.62
CA SER A 202 -19.34 6.15 6.37
C SER A 202 -19.78 5.81 4.94
N VAL A 203 -18.86 5.31 4.09
CA VAL A 203 -19.13 5.04 2.68
C VAL A 203 -19.06 3.54 2.42
N SER A 204 -20.07 3.01 1.73
CA SER A 204 -20.12 1.63 1.26
C SER A 204 -19.80 1.55 -0.23
N TYR A 205 -18.96 0.60 -0.58
CA TYR A 205 -18.51 0.26 -1.92
C TYR A 205 -18.93 -1.17 -2.26
N ILE A 206 -19.20 -1.42 -3.52
CA ILE A 206 -19.35 -2.77 -4.06
C ILE A 206 -18.32 -2.91 -5.17
N LEU A 207 -17.38 -3.83 -4.99
CA LEU A 207 -16.40 -4.17 -6.02
C LEU A 207 -16.96 -5.33 -6.81
N ASP A 208 -17.19 -5.13 -8.09
CA ASP A 208 -17.71 -6.16 -8.97
C ASP A 208 -16.75 -6.43 -10.15
N GLU A 209 -16.73 -7.68 -10.61
CA GLU A 209 -15.93 -8.08 -11.76
C GLU A 209 -16.61 -7.60 -13.05
N VAL A 210 -15.96 -6.68 -13.77
CA VAL A 210 -16.45 -6.21 -15.07
C VAL A 210 -16.48 -7.38 -16.05
N ARG A 211 -17.69 -7.80 -16.46
CA ARG A 211 -17.86 -8.66 -17.63
C ARG A 211 -17.88 -7.81 -18.88
N ILE A 212 -16.81 -7.89 -19.67
CA ILE A 212 -16.83 -7.37 -21.05
C ILE A 212 -17.56 -8.41 -21.90
N GLU A 213 -18.84 -8.19 -22.15
CA GLU A 213 -19.56 -8.94 -23.17
C GLU A 213 -19.02 -8.51 -24.54
N LYS A 214 -18.33 -9.43 -25.24
CA LYS A 214 -17.96 -9.19 -26.63
C LYS A 214 -19.25 -9.18 -27.45
N GLN A 215 -19.59 -8.01 -27.99
CA GLN A 215 -20.61 -7.88 -29.04
C GLN A 215 -20.13 -8.53 -30.34
#